data_AF-K1R5L2-F1
#
_entry.id   AF-K1R5L2-F1
#
_cell.length_a   1.000
_cell.length_b   1.000
_cell.length_c   1.000
_cell.angle_alpha   90.00
_cell.angle_beta   90.00
_cell.angle_gamma   90.00
#
_symmetry.space_group_name_H-M   'P 1'
#
loop_
_entity.id
_entity.type
_entity.pdbx_description
1 polymer ?
#
loop_
_entity_poly.entity_id
_entity_poly.type
_entity_poly.pdbx_seq_one_letter_code
_entity_poly.pdbx_strand_id
1 'polypeptide(L)'
;MNLKHPKEAQIDQSFIHAIEVHTPRKSEVIDFWDNNGPKPKREAKVFIMHGDQNPPFIGEYIVGPLPNITYAEIINTTARTTKVPYIYRPFSSFEFMAIYRYVIGRVAKEAHQVLVESYNATPFNCGNQCLRFSMTPISSGYLPEGTRKSWFWFAHNVEFYTLHPLDFQFLVDMTSSDPKEWRILDEKKGHLVHLK
;
A
#
# COMPACT_ATOMS: atom_id res chain seq x y z
N MET A 1 3.23 21.93 -0.18
CA MET A 1 3.32 20.48 -0.41
C MET A 1 3.04 20.22 -1.89
N ASN A 2 3.77 19.33 -2.55
CA ASN A 2 3.55 18.98 -3.97
C ASN A 2 2.56 17.80 -4.08
N LEU A 3 1.31 18.03 -3.66
CA LEU A 3 0.30 16.98 -3.65
C LEU A 3 -0.19 16.67 -5.06
N LYS A 4 -0.28 15.39 -5.39
CA LYS A 4 -0.87 14.88 -6.62
C LYS A 4 -2.32 14.54 -6.41
N HIS A 5 -3.12 14.78 -7.45
CA HIS A 5 -4.52 14.44 -7.44
C HIS A 5 -4.69 12.91 -7.34
N PRO A 6 -5.66 12.38 -6.57
CA PRO A 6 -5.83 10.94 -6.40
C PRO A 6 -6.06 10.13 -7.68
N LYS A 7 -6.37 10.76 -8.82
CA LYS A 7 -6.48 10.05 -10.11
C LYS A 7 -5.14 9.87 -10.84
N GLU A 8 -4.13 10.64 -10.44
CA GLU A 8 -2.83 10.73 -11.12
C GLU A 8 -1.67 10.32 -10.22
N ALA A 9 -1.92 10.23 -8.92
CA ALA A 9 -0.91 9.92 -7.92
C ALA A 9 -0.29 8.54 -8.15
N GLN A 10 1.03 8.48 -8.01
CA GLN A 10 1.81 7.26 -7.93
C GLN A 10 2.49 7.16 -6.56
N ILE A 11 2.99 5.97 -6.24
CA ILE A 11 3.55 5.69 -4.92
C ILE A 11 4.87 6.44 -4.63
N ASP A 12 5.55 6.93 -5.67
CA ASP A 12 6.76 7.77 -5.61
C ASP A 12 6.42 9.26 -5.52
N GLN A 13 5.15 9.60 -5.33
CA GLN A 13 4.66 10.97 -5.25
C GLN A 13 4.03 11.29 -3.90
N SER A 14 3.85 12.58 -3.63
CA SER A 14 3.12 13.06 -2.47
C SER A 14 1.59 13.02 -2.74
N PHE A 15 0.80 12.31 -1.94
CA PHE A 15 -0.66 12.27 -2.09
C PHE A 15 -1.39 12.05 -0.75
N ILE A 16 -2.65 12.50 -0.68
CA ILE A 16 -3.53 12.24 0.47
C ILE A 16 -4.07 10.81 0.34
N HIS A 17 -3.80 9.97 1.33
CA HIS A 17 -4.28 8.59 1.37
C HIS A 17 -5.66 8.49 2.01
N ALA A 18 -5.87 9.17 3.13
CA ALA A 18 -7.11 9.13 3.88
C ALA A 18 -7.35 10.44 4.65
N ILE A 19 -8.62 10.76 4.85
CA ILE A 19 -9.09 11.86 5.70
C ILE A 19 -10.14 11.26 6.62
N GLU A 20 -9.97 11.43 7.92
CA GLU A 20 -10.91 10.97 8.94
C GLU A 20 -11.17 12.05 9.99
N VAL A 21 -12.19 11.85 10.83
CA VAL A 21 -12.46 12.74 11.96
C VAL A 21 -11.34 12.59 12.99
N HIS A 22 -10.76 13.70 13.44
CA HIS A 22 -9.89 13.69 14.60
C HIS A 22 -10.74 13.83 15.86
N THR A 23 -10.82 12.74 16.64
CA THR A 23 -11.62 12.71 17.86
C THR A 23 -11.00 13.63 18.92
N PRO A 24 -11.75 14.60 19.48
CA PRO A 24 -11.26 15.47 20.55
C PRO A 24 -10.90 14.69 21.81
N ARG A 25 -10.16 15.32 22.72
CA ARG A 25 -9.82 14.69 24.00
C ARG A 25 -11.08 14.41 24.80
N LYS A 26 -11.17 13.22 25.40
CA LYS A 26 -12.33 12.80 26.20
C LYS A 26 -12.67 13.82 27.30
N SER A 27 -11.66 14.42 27.93
CA SER A 27 -11.83 15.46 28.96
C SER A 27 -12.54 16.71 28.43
N GLU A 28 -12.21 17.18 27.22
CA GLU A 28 -12.85 18.35 26.60
C GLU A 28 -14.30 18.03 26.21
N VAL A 29 -14.55 16.80 25.77
CA VAL A 29 -15.90 16.32 25.45
C VAL A 29 -16.76 16.29 26.72
N ILE A 30 -16.26 15.68 27.81
CA ILE A 30 -16.99 15.65 29.10
C ILE A 30 -17.23 17.06 29.61
N ASP A 31 -16.23 17.94 29.55
CA ASP A 31 -16.37 19.32 30.02
C ASP A 31 -17.48 20.08 29.28
N PHE A 32 -17.56 19.91 27.96
CA PHE A 32 -18.65 20.46 27.15
C PHE A 32 -20.03 19.90 27.51
N TRP A 33 -20.14 18.58 27.71
CA TRP A 33 -21.45 17.93 27.96
C TRP A 33 -21.95 18.11 29.39
N ASP A 34 -21.07 17.99 30.38
CA ASP A 34 -21.46 17.87 31.79
C ASP A 34 -21.19 19.15 32.58
N ASN A 35 -20.20 19.96 32.18
CA ASN A 35 -19.78 21.17 32.91
C ASN A 35 -20.07 22.48 32.16
N ASN A 36 -20.82 22.42 31.05
CA ASN A 36 -21.13 23.59 30.21
C ASN A 36 -19.86 24.32 29.70
N GLY A 37 -18.78 23.56 29.47
CA GLY A 37 -17.53 24.02 28.89
C GLY A 37 -17.66 24.38 27.40
N PRO A 38 -16.59 24.89 26.76
CA PRO A 38 -16.61 25.23 25.35
C PRO A 38 -16.71 23.98 24.46
N LYS A 39 -17.43 24.09 23.34
CA LYS A 39 -17.51 23.00 22.34
C LYS A 39 -16.10 22.67 21.81
N PRO A 40 -15.66 21.40 21.85
CA PRO A 40 -14.34 21.03 21.34
C PRO A 40 -14.20 21.35 19.85
N LYS A 41 -12.98 21.70 19.44
CA LYS A 41 -12.69 21.99 18.03
C LYS A 41 -13.00 20.75 17.19
N ARG A 42 -13.70 20.96 16.06
CA ARG A 42 -13.92 19.90 15.07
C ARG A 42 -12.72 19.87 14.14
N GLU A 43 -11.96 18.79 14.18
CA GLU A 43 -10.72 18.64 13.41
C GLU A 43 -10.78 17.37 12.55
N ALA A 44 -9.94 17.30 11.53
CA ALA A 44 -9.72 16.12 10.72
C ALA A 44 -8.28 15.63 10.89
N LYS A 45 -8.09 14.31 10.86
CA LYS A 45 -6.78 13.70 10.69
C LYS A 45 -6.60 13.36 9.21
N VAL A 46 -5.50 13.84 8.63
CA VAL A 46 -5.15 13.62 7.23
C VAL A 46 -3.86 12.83 7.15
N PHE A 47 -3.90 11.69 6.44
CA PHE A 47 -2.73 10.85 6.20
C PHE A 47 -2.17 11.20 4.82
N ILE A 48 -0.95 11.71 4.79
CA ILE A 48 -0.24 12.07 3.56
C ILE A 48 0.94 11.12 3.37
N MET A 49 0.97 10.47 2.21
CA MET A 49 2.06 9.64 1.75
C MET A 49 3.05 10.54 1.03
N HIS A 50 4.26 10.71 1.58
CA HIS A 50 5.30 11.55 0.99
C HIS A 50 6.34 10.68 0.26
N GLY A 51 5.94 10.11 -0.88
CA GLY A 51 6.81 9.28 -1.72
C GLY A 51 7.91 10.05 -2.46
N ASP A 52 7.70 11.36 -2.68
CA ASP A 52 8.61 12.26 -3.41
C ASP A 52 9.71 12.89 -2.53
N GLN A 53 9.73 12.56 -1.24
CA GLN A 53 10.71 13.08 -0.28
C GLN A 53 11.88 12.10 -0.11
N ASN A 54 13.02 12.59 0.36
CA ASN A 54 14.20 11.78 0.64
C ASN A 54 14.68 11.98 2.09
N PRO A 55 14.50 11.00 3.01
CA PRO A 55 13.81 9.73 2.80
C PRO A 55 12.28 9.92 2.68
N PRO A 56 11.56 9.01 1.99
CA PRO A 56 10.11 9.06 1.93
C PRO A 56 9.51 8.74 3.31
N PHE A 57 8.34 9.30 3.62
CA PHE A 57 7.68 9.10 4.92
C PHE A 57 6.16 9.22 4.83
N ILE A 58 5.48 8.84 5.90
CA ILE A 58 4.04 9.03 6.08
C ILE A 58 3.87 10.14 7.12
N GLY A 59 3.14 11.19 6.72
CA GLY A 59 2.78 12.30 7.60
C GLY A 59 1.33 12.15 8.07
N GLU A 60 1.11 12.28 9.36
CA GLU A 60 -0.23 12.43 9.94
C GLU A 60 -0.42 13.90 10.31
N TYR A 61 -1.45 14.54 9.78
CA TYR A 61 -1.72 15.96 9.99
C TYR A 61 -3.05 16.15 10.72
N ILE A 62 -3.09 17.07 11.69
CA ILE A 62 -4.34 17.61 12.23
C ILE A 62 -4.68 18.85 11.43
N VAL A 63 -5.89 18.88 10.88
CA VAL A 63 -6.40 19.95 10.04
C VAL A 63 -7.67 20.51 10.67
N GLY A 64 -7.69 21.82 10.91
CA GLY A 64 -8.83 22.44 11.59
C GLY A 64 -8.73 23.96 11.72
N PRO A 65 -9.70 24.57 12.42
CA PRO A 65 -10.98 23.97 12.80
C PRO A 65 -11.92 23.86 11.58
N LEU A 66 -12.87 22.92 11.58
CA LEU A 66 -13.88 22.79 10.52
C LEU A 66 -15.12 23.66 10.83
N PRO A 67 -15.76 24.28 9.81
CA PRO A 67 -15.47 24.20 8.38
C PRO A 67 -14.37 25.16 7.89
N ASN A 68 -14.05 26.20 8.66
CA ASN A 68 -13.10 27.24 8.28
C ASN A 68 -11.69 26.89 8.73
N ILE A 69 -10.99 26.10 7.92
CA ILE A 69 -9.65 25.60 8.21
C ILE A 69 -8.66 26.77 8.29
N THR A 70 -7.93 26.86 9.40
CA THR A 70 -6.88 27.86 9.62
C THR A 70 -5.50 27.25 9.85
N TYR A 71 -5.42 25.95 10.14
CA TYR A 71 -4.16 25.23 10.32
C TYR A 71 -4.19 23.81 9.74
N ALA A 72 -3.00 23.34 9.39
CA ALA A 72 -2.72 21.97 9.00
C ALA A 72 -1.32 21.60 9.52
N GLU A 73 -1.26 20.91 10.64
CA GLU A 73 -0.02 20.69 11.39
C GLU A 73 0.29 19.19 11.49
N ILE A 74 1.55 18.81 11.34
CA ILE A 74 1.97 17.42 11.53
C ILE A 74 1.83 17.04 13.00
N ILE A 75 1.30 15.85 13.27
CA ILE A 75 1.14 15.33 14.63
C ILE A 75 2.50 15.12 15.26
N ASN A 76 2.78 15.91 16.29
CA ASN A 76 3.97 15.77 17.11
C ASN A 76 3.61 15.04 18.41
N THR A 77 4.24 13.90 18.65
CA THR A 77 3.99 13.07 19.84
C THR A 77 5.29 12.44 20.33
N THR A 78 5.38 12.20 21.63
CA THR A 78 6.50 11.47 22.24
C THR A 78 6.31 9.95 22.18
N ALA A 79 5.09 9.48 21.87
CA ALA A 79 4.77 8.05 21.85
C ALA A 79 5.37 7.30 20.65
N ARG A 80 5.66 8.01 19.56
CA ARG A 80 6.24 7.46 18.33
C ARG A 80 6.94 8.54 17.52
N THR A 81 7.76 8.13 16.55
CA THR A 81 8.33 9.04 15.56
C THR A 81 7.23 9.77 14.79
N THR A 82 7.36 11.10 14.68
CA THR A 82 6.44 11.97 13.94
C THR A 82 6.35 11.60 12.46
N LYS A 83 7.50 11.42 11.80
CA LYS A 83 7.59 10.93 10.41
C LYS A 83 7.66 9.41 10.42
N VAL A 84 6.55 8.75 10.10
CA VAL A 84 6.52 7.28 10.07
C VAL A 84 7.25 6.80 8.80
N PRO A 85 8.13 5.79 8.89
CA PRO A 85 8.83 5.27 7.71
C PRO A 85 7.86 4.80 6.61
N TYR A 86 8.18 5.14 5.36
CA TYR A 86 7.29 4.86 4.21
C TYR A 86 7.03 3.38 3.93
N ILE A 87 7.88 2.50 4.45
CA ILE A 87 7.73 1.04 4.33
C ILE A 87 6.46 0.52 5.04
N TYR A 88 5.94 1.26 6.03
CA TYR A 88 4.75 0.91 6.79
C TYR A 88 3.44 1.38 6.15
N ARG A 89 3.51 1.93 4.92
CA ARG A 89 2.30 2.38 4.22
C ARG A 89 1.32 1.21 4.02
N PRO A 90 0.01 1.46 4.17
CA PRO A 90 -1.01 0.51 3.72
C PRO A 90 -0.90 0.29 2.20
N PHE A 91 -1.26 -0.90 1.74
CA PHE A 91 -1.46 -1.11 0.31
C PHE A 91 -2.62 -0.24 -0.16
N SER A 92 -2.37 0.53 -1.22
CA SER A 92 -3.34 1.43 -1.84
C SER A 92 -3.61 1.03 -3.28
N SER A 93 -4.68 1.55 -3.88
CA SER A 93 -4.95 1.37 -5.31
C SER A 93 -3.76 1.78 -6.19
N PHE A 94 -2.98 2.78 -5.77
CA PHE A 94 -1.75 3.23 -6.45
C PHE A 94 -0.68 2.15 -6.45
N GLU A 95 -0.51 1.46 -5.33
CA GLU A 95 0.43 0.35 -5.20
C GLU A 95 -0.03 -0.85 -6.04
N PHE A 96 -1.32 -1.17 -6.05
CA PHE A 96 -1.87 -2.21 -6.94
C PHE A 96 -1.68 -1.89 -8.43
N MET A 97 -1.91 -0.64 -8.86
CA MET A 97 -1.64 -0.22 -10.23
C MET A 97 -0.16 -0.37 -10.60
N ALA A 98 0.73 0.03 -9.69
CA ALA A 98 2.17 -0.14 -9.85
C ALA A 98 2.55 -1.63 -9.95
N ILE A 99 1.95 -2.50 -9.14
CA ILE A 99 2.17 -3.95 -9.18
C ILE A 99 1.75 -4.52 -10.53
N TYR A 100 0.55 -4.20 -11.02
CA TYR A 100 0.10 -4.67 -12.34
C TYR A 100 1.10 -4.29 -13.44
N ARG A 101 1.55 -3.03 -13.43
CA ARG A 101 2.42 -2.48 -14.47
C ARG A 101 3.86 -3.00 -14.39
N TYR A 102 4.45 -2.97 -13.20
CA TYR A 102 5.88 -3.20 -13.01
C TYR A 102 6.22 -4.58 -12.47
N VAL A 103 5.27 -5.35 -11.94
CA VAL A 103 5.54 -6.70 -11.44
C VAL A 103 4.87 -7.72 -12.34
N ILE A 104 3.54 -7.72 -12.38
CA ILE A 104 2.77 -8.73 -13.09
C ILE A 104 3.03 -8.66 -14.59
N GLY A 105 3.17 -7.47 -15.17
CA GLY A 105 3.58 -7.28 -16.57
C GLY A 105 4.91 -7.96 -16.92
N ARG A 106 5.91 -7.88 -16.02
CA ARG A 106 7.20 -8.56 -16.22
C ARG A 106 7.07 -10.07 -16.10
N VAL A 107 6.42 -10.55 -15.05
CA VAL A 107 6.18 -12.00 -14.84
C VAL A 107 5.41 -12.61 -16.00
N ALA A 108 4.36 -11.94 -16.47
CA ALA A 108 3.56 -12.41 -17.60
C ALA A 108 4.36 -12.55 -18.89
N LYS A 109 5.38 -11.71 -19.08
CA LYS A 109 6.28 -11.77 -20.23
C LYS A 109 7.33 -12.86 -20.06
N GLU A 110 7.98 -12.91 -18.90
CA GLU A 110 9.10 -13.82 -18.62
C GLU A 110 8.66 -15.27 -18.42
N ALA A 111 7.52 -15.49 -17.76
CA ALA A 111 6.95 -16.81 -17.49
C ALA A 111 5.81 -17.18 -18.47
N HIS A 112 5.66 -16.45 -19.58
CA HIS A 112 4.54 -16.65 -20.53
C HIS A 112 4.38 -18.11 -20.95
N GLN A 113 5.48 -18.72 -21.40
CA GLN A 113 5.49 -20.09 -21.90
C GLN A 113 5.03 -21.09 -20.83
N VAL A 114 5.60 -21.00 -19.63
CA VAL A 114 5.24 -21.86 -18.48
C VAL A 114 3.76 -21.69 -18.12
N LEU A 115 3.26 -20.44 -18.11
CA LEU A 115 1.86 -20.18 -17.75
C LEU A 115 0.88 -20.79 -18.78
N VAL A 116 1.20 -20.70 -20.06
CA VAL A 116 0.38 -21.27 -21.13
C VAL A 116 0.48 -22.79 -21.20
N GLU A 117 1.68 -23.35 -21.14
CA GLU A 117 1.89 -24.80 -21.28
C GLU A 117 1.33 -25.58 -20.09
N SER A 118 1.53 -25.09 -18.87
CA SER A 118 1.10 -25.80 -17.66
C SER A 118 -0.37 -25.56 -17.31
N TYR A 119 -0.89 -24.37 -17.59
CA TYR A 119 -2.19 -23.94 -17.05
C TYR A 119 -3.17 -23.43 -18.09
N ASN A 120 -2.75 -23.33 -19.35
CA ASN A 120 -3.57 -22.80 -20.44
C ASN A 120 -4.23 -21.46 -20.06
N ALA A 121 -3.47 -20.56 -19.43
CA ALA A 121 -4.01 -19.29 -18.92
C ALA A 121 -2.92 -18.23 -18.78
N THR A 122 -3.30 -16.95 -18.89
CA THR A 122 -2.37 -15.82 -18.75
C THR A 122 -3.01 -14.66 -17.98
N PRO A 123 -2.22 -13.77 -17.34
CA PRO A 123 -2.77 -12.61 -16.65
C PRO A 123 -3.17 -11.46 -17.60
N PHE A 124 -2.69 -11.47 -18.85
CA PHE A 124 -3.02 -10.47 -19.87
C PHE A 124 -3.31 -11.13 -21.22
N ASN A 125 -4.15 -10.48 -22.04
CA ASN A 125 -4.57 -10.98 -23.36
C ASN A 125 -5.12 -12.42 -23.33
N CYS A 126 -5.93 -12.71 -22.31
CA CYS A 126 -6.27 -14.07 -21.88
C CYS A 126 -7.60 -14.62 -22.41
N GLY A 127 -8.38 -13.84 -23.17
CA GLY A 127 -9.72 -14.25 -23.61
C GLY A 127 -10.58 -14.72 -22.44
N ASN A 128 -10.96 -16.00 -22.45
CA ASN A 128 -11.76 -16.63 -21.38
C ASN A 128 -10.91 -17.33 -20.30
N GLN A 129 -9.59 -17.39 -20.45
CA GLN A 129 -8.67 -18.12 -19.57
C GLN A 129 -7.75 -17.16 -18.82
N CYS A 130 -8.35 -16.26 -18.06
CA CYS A 130 -7.62 -15.22 -17.35
C CYS A 130 -7.09 -15.68 -16.00
N LEU A 131 -5.88 -15.24 -15.68
CA LEU A 131 -5.30 -15.37 -14.34
C LEU A 131 -5.52 -14.10 -13.53
N ARG A 132 -5.93 -14.28 -12.28
CA ARG A 132 -5.96 -13.25 -11.26
C ARG A 132 -4.78 -13.45 -10.34
N PHE A 133 -4.03 -12.38 -10.06
CA PHE A 133 -3.03 -12.45 -9.01
C PHE A 133 -3.65 -12.15 -7.64
N SER A 134 -3.02 -12.68 -6.62
CA SER A 134 -3.19 -12.25 -5.25
C SER A 134 -1.81 -12.13 -4.59
N MET A 135 -1.77 -11.50 -3.42
CA MET A 135 -0.52 -11.26 -2.71
C MET A 135 -0.67 -11.60 -1.23
N THR A 136 0.43 -12.04 -0.65
CA THR A 136 0.57 -12.28 0.78
C THR A 136 1.77 -11.47 1.28
N PRO A 137 1.53 -10.28 1.86
CA PRO A 137 2.59 -9.45 2.40
C PRO A 137 3.33 -10.17 3.52
N ILE A 138 4.66 -10.10 3.52
CA ILE A 138 5.46 -10.62 4.62
C ILE A 138 5.46 -9.56 5.73
N SER A 139 5.08 -9.98 6.95
CA SER A 139 5.10 -9.09 8.11
C SER A 139 6.50 -8.53 8.34
N SER A 140 6.59 -7.25 8.67
CA SER A 140 7.85 -6.57 8.95
C SER A 140 8.64 -7.21 10.09
N GLY A 141 7.99 -7.97 10.98
CA GLY A 141 8.67 -8.73 12.04
C GLY A 141 9.50 -9.92 11.54
N TYR A 142 9.27 -10.40 10.32
CA TYR A 142 10.05 -11.48 9.69
C TYR A 142 11.04 -10.98 8.65
N LEU A 143 11.18 -9.65 8.52
CA LEU A 143 12.02 -9.01 7.54
C LEU A 143 13.08 -8.14 8.23
N PRO A 144 14.26 -7.94 7.62
CA PRO A 144 15.18 -6.91 8.08
C PRO A 144 14.49 -5.55 8.15
N GLU A 145 14.87 -4.74 9.14
CA GLU A 145 14.33 -3.39 9.30
C GLU A 145 14.46 -2.58 8.00
N GLY A 146 13.43 -1.81 7.66
CA GLY A 146 13.44 -0.98 6.46
C GLY A 146 13.16 -1.73 5.17
N THR A 147 12.76 -3.01 5.21
CA THR A 147 12.40 -3.78 4.00
C THR A 147 10.91 -4.08 3.92
N ARG A 148 10.41 -4.23 2.69
CA ARG A 148 9.00 -4.56 2.40
C ARG A 148 8.95 -5.58 1.27
N LYS A 149 8.49 -6.79 1.56
CA LYS A 149 8.41 -7.89 0.59
C LYS A 149 7.04 -8.56 0.64
N SER A 150 6.60 -9.10 -0.49
CA SER A 150 5.34 -9.83 -0.59
C SER A 150 5.48 -11.03 -1.52
N TRP A 151 4.89 -12.15 -1.11
CA TRP A 151 4.64 -13.26 -2.02
C TRP A 151 3.49 -12.91 -2.94
N PHE A 152 3.61 -13.32 -4.20
CA PHE A 152 2.58 -13.22 -5.21
C PHE A 152 2.29 -14.61 -5.74
N TRP A 153 1.03 -14.84 -6.05
CA TRP A 153 0.54 -16.10 -6.62
C TRP A 153 -0.59 -15.81 -7.59
N PHE A 154 -0.79 -16.72 -8.54
CA PHE A 154 -1.89 -16.62 -9.49
C PHE A 154 -2.98 -17.64 -9.19
N ALA A 155 -4.17 -17.37 -9.70
CA ALA A 155 -5.31 -18.28 -9.70
C ALA A 155 -6.11 -18.10 -10.98
N HIS A 156 -6.87 -19.12 -11.37
CA HIS A 156 -7.85 -18.95 -12.43
C HIS A 156 -8.91 -17.93 -12.02
N ASN A 157 -9.20 -16.98 -12.90
CA ASN A 157 -10.17 -15.92 -12.67
C ASN A 157 -11.60 -16.43 -12.89
N VAL A 158 -12.03 -17.32 -12.01
CA VAL A 158 -13.38 -17.88 -11.92
C VAL A 158 -14.04 -17.49 -10.61
N GLU A 159 -15.32 -17.81 -10.45
CA GLU A 159 -16.00 -17.62 -9.17
C GLU A 159 -15.24 -18.35 -8.05
N PHE A 160 -15.10 -17.71 -6.89
CA PHE A 160 -14.28 -18.22 -5.78
C PHE A 160 -12.82 -18.54 -6.17
N TYR A 161 -12.18 -17.68 -6.98
CA TYR A 161 -10.80 -17.85 -7.49
C TYR A 161 -9.76 -18.31 -6.46
N THR A 162 -9.93 -17.99 -5.18
CA THR A 162 -9.04 -18.44 -4.10
C THR A 162 -9.00 -19.96 -3.92
N LEU A 163 -10.01 -20.69 -4.43
CA LEU A 163 -10.08 -22.15 -4.47
C LEU A 163 -9.46 -22.75 -5.74
N HIS A 164 -9.03 -21.90 -6.67
CA HIS A 164 -8.39 -22.30 -7.93
C HIS A 164 -6.97 -21.71 -8.04
N PRO A 165 -6.12 -21.84 -7.01
CA PRO A 165 -4.77 -21.32 -7.06
C PRO A 165 -3.93 -22.11 -8.07
N LEU A 166 -2.95 -21.44 -8.64
CA LEU A 166 -1.84 -22.06 -9.33
C LEU A 166 -0.73 -22.35 -8.32
N ASP A 167 0.02 -23.41 -8.57
CA ASP A 167 1.33 -23.67 -7.98
C ASP A 167 2.42 -22.78 -8.63
N PHE A 168 2.07 -21.56 -9.03
CA PHE A 168 3.01 -20.56 -9.50
C PHE A 168 3.06 -19.40 -8.52
N GLN A 169 4.17 -19.27 -7.79
CA GLN A 169 4.39 -18.24 -6.79
C GLN A 169 5.77 -17.62 -6.94
N PHE A 170 5.91 -16.35 -6.56
CA PHE A 170 7.16 -15.61 -6.63
C PHE A 170 7.21 -14.51 -5.57
N LEU A 171 8.42 -14.23 -5.06
CA LEU A 171 8.65 -13.21 -4.05
C LEU A 171 9.09 -11.89 -4.71
N VAL A 172 8.56 -10.77 -4.23
CA VAL A 172 8.91 -9.45 -4.76
C VAL A 172 9.40 -8.54 -3.63
N ASP A 173 10.54 -7.89 -3.88
CA ASP A 173 11.01 -6.78 -3.08
C ASP A 173 10.36 -5.48 -3.58
N MET A 174 9.58 -4.87 -2.68
CA MET A 174 8.81 -3.65 -2.91
C MET A 174 9.23 -2.53 -1.95
N THR A 175 10.47 -2.58 -1.48
CA THR A 175 11.03 -1.65 -0.50
C THR A 175 11.11 -0.23 -1.04
N SER A 176 11.55 -0.07 -2.29
CA SER A 176 11.66 1.24 -2.95
C SER A 176 10.30 1.92 -3.08
N SER A 177 10.28 3.24 -2.93
CA SER A 177 9.12 4.06 -3.29
C SER A 177 8.95 4.17 -4.81
N ASP A 178 9.99 3.94 -5.62
CA ASP A 178 9.89 3.83 -7.08
C ASP A 178 9.56 2.38 -7.49
N PRO A 179 8.38 2.11 -8.09
CA PRO A 179 8.01 0.80 -8.58
C PRO A 179 8.96 0.18 -9.60
N LYS A 180 9.69 1.00 -10.36
CA LYS A 180 10.64 0.52 -11.38
C LYS A 180 11.81 -0.22 -10.76
N GLU A 181 12.16 0.15 -9.52
CA GLU A 181 13.23 -0.46 -8.74
C GLU A 181 12.80 -1.74 -8.02
N TRP A 182 11.51 -2.10 -8.08
CA TRP A 182 11.03 -3.36 -7.50
C TRP A 182 11.61 -4.56 -8.23
N ARG A 183 11.91 -5.61 -7.49
CA ARG A 183 12.62 -6.79 -8.02
C ARG A 183 11.87 -8.04 -7.67
N ILE A 184 11.60 -8.86 -8.68
CA ILE A 184 11.25 -10.26 -8.47
C ILE A 184 12.53 -10.91 -7.97
N LEU A 185 12.48 -11.45 -6.76
CA LEU A 185 13.63 -12.09 -6.16
C LEU A 185 13.74 -13.49 -6.74
N ASP A 186 14.71 -13.66 -7.64
CA ASP A 186 15.07 -14.97 -8.16
C ASP A 186 15.99 -15.65 -7.15
N GLU A 187 15.63 -16.86 -6.76
CA GLU A 187 16.38 -17.62 -5.80
C GLU A 187 17.51 -18.40 -6.48
N LYS A 188 18.39 -17.75 -7.24
CA LYS A 188 19.67 -18.38 -7.62
C LYS A 188 20.68 -18.44 -6.45
N LYS A 189 20.13 -18.64 -5.25
CA LYS A 189 20.66 -19.31 -4.05
C LYS A 189 19.58 -20.16 -3.32
N GLY A 190 18.56 -20.70 -4.01
CA GLY A 190 17.45 -21.43 -3.35
C GLY A 190 16.16 -21.86 -4.10
N HIS A 191 15.90 -21.49 -5.37
CA HIS A 191 14.72 -21.80 -6.22
C HIS A 191 13.32 -21.95 -5.55
N LEU A 192 12.50 -20.89 -5.63
CA LEU A 192 11.06 -20.92 -5.34
C LEU A 192 10.28 -20.26 -6.48
N VAL A 193 10.35 -20.87 -7.66
CA VAL A 193 9.11 -21.08 -8.41
C VAL A 193 8.64 -22.46 -7.98
N HIS A 194 7.68 -22.49 -7.05
CA HIS A 194 7.19 -23.74 -6.48
C HIS A 194 6.15 -24.39 -7.40
N LEU A 195 6.54 -24.78 -8.62
CA LEU A 195 5.75 -25.73 -9.41
C LEU A 195 5.77 -27.06 -8.65
N LYS A 196 4.60 -27.60 -8.30
CA LYS A 196 4.47 -28.92 -7.66
C LYS A 196 3.93 -29.95 -8.62
#